data_AF-A0A1H7VM12-F1
#
_entry.id   AF-A0A1H7VM12-F1
#
_cell.length_a   1.000
_cell.length_b   1.000
_cell.length_c   1.000
_cell.angle_alpha   90.00
_cell.angle_beta   90.00
_cell.angle_gamma   90.00
#
_symmetry.space_group_name_H-M   'P 1'
#
loop_
_entity.id
_entity.type
_entity.pdbx_description
1 polymer ?
#
loop_
_entity_poly.entity_id
_entity_poly.type
_entity_poly.pdbx_seq_one_letter_code
_entity_poly.pdbx_strand_id
1 'polypeptide(L)'
;MNVMNRVIRLCGFAFLLSLTILTVNVNTSKAQCAMCTLNAEQSVKDGNTQGKGLNKGILFLLAMPYIAVGTIGYLWYKKYRKKQAHIGLTHDPVNLN
;
A
#
# COMPACT_ATOMS: atom_id res chain seq x y z
N MET A 1 13.46 3.78 -24.42
CA MET A 1 12.04 3.97 -24.02
C MET A 1 11.86 5.37 -23.44
N ASN A 2 11.33 6.27 -24.25
CA ASN A 2 11.27 7.71 -23.97
C ASN A 2 10.43 8.00 -22.72
N VAL A 3 10.84 9.00 -21.94
CA VAL A 3 10.21 9.41 -20.68
C VAL A 3 8.69 9.60 -20.85
N MET A 4 8.27 10.16 -21.98
CA MET A 4 6.87 10.30 -22.37
C MET A 4 6.09 8.97 -22.36
N ASN A 5 6.66 7.89 -22.90
CA ASN A 5 6.01 6.57 -22.92
C ASN A 5 5.97 5.91 -21.53
N ARG A 6 6.88 6.27 -20.62
CA ARG A 6 6.80 5.83 -19.21
C ARG A 6 5.69 6.57 -18.47
N VAL A 7 5.56 7.88 -18.69
CA VAL A 7 4.49 8.69 -18.10
C VAL A 7 3.13 8.24 -18.60
N ILE A 8 2.96 8.04 -19.91
CA ILE A 8 1.70 7.56 -20.49
C ILE A 8 1.31 6.18 -19.93
N ARG A 9 2.27 5.27 -19.80
CA ARG A 9 2.02 3.93 -19.20
C ARG A 9 1.66 4.02 -17.72
N LEU A 10 2.31 4.90 -16.95
CA LEU A 10 1.99 5.12 -15.54
C LEU A 10 0.62 5.76 -15.36
N CYS A 11 0.27 6.76 -16.17
CA CYS A 11 -1.04 7.39 -16.18
C CYS A 11 -2.14 6.39 -16.59
N GLY A 12 -1.89 5.53 -17.58
CA GLY A 12 -2.82 4.48 -17.99
C GLY A 12 -3.05 3.44 -16.90
N PHE A 13 -1.99 2.97 -16.23
CA PHE A 13 -2.12 2.07 -15.08
C PHE A 13 -2.87 2.72 -13.90
N ALA A 14 -2.56 3.97 -13.58
CA ALA A 14 -3.23 4.70 -12.51
C ALA A 14 -4.73 4.92 -12.81
N PHE A 15 -5.07 5.22 -14.06
CA PHE A 15 -6.46 5.37 -14.50
C PHE A 15 -7.23 4.04 -14.42
N LEU A 16 -6.64 2.94 -14.91
CA LEU A 16 -7.23 1.60 -14.81
C LEU A 16 -7.43 1.15 -13.34
N LEU A 17 -6.45 1.42 -12.48
CA LEU A 17 -6.54 1.16 -11.04
C LEU A 17 -7.65 1.99 -10.39
N SER A 18 -7.76 3.28 -10.74
CA SER A 18 -8.83 4.16 -10.26
C SER A 18 -10.20 3.65 -10.69
N LEU A 19 -10.34 3.22 -11.94
CA LEU A 19 -11.60 2.71 -12.49
C LEU A 19 -12.04 1.41 -11.79
N THR A 20 -11.09 0.51 -11.50
CA THR A 20 -11.37 -0.73 -10.76
C THR A 20 -11.75 -0.46 -9.31
N ILE A 21 -11.11 0.50 -8.64
CA ILE A 21 -11.46 0.91 -7.27
C ILE A 21 -12.88 1.48 -7.20
N LEU A 22 -13.32 2.25 -8.20
CA LEU A 22 -14.69 2.77 -8.27
C LEU A 22 -15.77 1.67 -8.39
N THR A 23 -15.42 0.50 -8.92
CA THR A 23 -16.35 -0.64 -9.05
C THR A 23 -16.39 -1.56 -7.83
N VAL A 24 -15.55 -1.31 -6.81
CA VAL A 24 -15.57 -2.10 -5.57
C VAL A 24 -16.84 -1.76 -4.79
N ASN A 25 -17.85 -2.61 -4.93
CA ASN A 25 -19.02 -2.60 -4.05
C ASN A 25 -18.55 -2.83 -2.61
N VAL A 26 -18.59 -1.76 -1.80
CA VAL A 26 -18.42 -1.83 -0.34
C VAL A 26 -19.69 -2.41 0.28
N ASN A 27 -19.96 -3.69 0.00
CA ASN A 27 -20.90 -4.44 0.80
C ASN A 27 -20.39 -4.39 2.24
N THR A 28 -21.24 -3.90 3.15
CA THR A 28 -21.00 -3.86 4.60
C THR A 28 -20.26 -5.13 4.99
N SER A 29 -19.06 -4.98 5.56
CA SER A 29 -18.15 -6.08 5.88
C SER A 29 -18.87 -7.18 6.67
N LYS A 30 -19.44 -8.17 5.99
CA LYS A 30 -19.77 -9.45 6.61
C LYS A 30 -18.42 -10.11 6.78
N ALA A 31 -17.98 -10.31 8.02
CA ALA A 31 -16.71 -10.98 8.28
C ALA A 31 -16.73 -12.31 7.52
N GLN A 32 -15.59 -12.70 6.93
CA GLN A 32 -15.53 -13.88 6.06
C GLN A 32 -15.81 -15.21 6.79
N CYS A 33 -16.01 -15.18 8.10
CA CYS A 33 -16.59 -16.26 8.88
C CYS A 33 -17.98 -15.83 9.40
N ALA A 34 -19.04 -16.45 8.87
CA ALA A 34 -20.43 -16.21 9.32
C ALA A 34 -20.58 -16.43 10.84
N MET A 35 -19.79 -17.33 11.43
CA MET A 35 -19.79 -17.67 12.85
C MET A 35 -19.33 -16.50 13.74
N CYS A 36 -18.28 -15.76 13.35
CA CYS A 36 -17.76 -14.63 14.14
C CYS A 36 -18.73 -13.44 14.15
N THR A 37 -19.45 -13.22 13.04
CA THR A 37 -20.46 -12.16 12.95
C THR A 37 -21.69 -12.50 13.78
N LEU A 38 -22.20 -13.73 13.68
CA LEU A 38 -23.38 -14.19 14.43
C LEU A 38 -23.15 -14.13 15.95
N ASN A 39 -22.00 -14.58 16.44
CA ASN A 39 -21.71 -14.54 17.89
C ASN A 39 -21.53 -13.11 18.41
N ALA A 40 -20.88 -12.23 17.64
CA ALA A 40 -20.72 -10.83 18.02
C ALA A 40 -22.07 -10.09 18.01
N GLU A 41 -22.93 -10.35 17.01
CA GLU A 41 -24.27 -9.78 16.93
C GLU A 41 -25.23 -10.32 18.00
N GLN A 42 -25.17 -11.62 18.31
CA GLN A 42 -25.94 -12.22 19.41
C GLN A 42 -25.52 -11.66 20.77
N SER A 43 -24.20 -11.55 21.02
CA SER A 43 -23.69 -10.95 22.25
C SER A 43 -24.21 -9.51 22.43
N VAL A 44 -24.23 -8.71 21.36
CA VAL A 44 -24.78 -7.34 21.41
C VAL A 44 -26.29 -7.31 21.65
N LYS A 45 -27.05 -8.28 21.10
CA LYS A 45 -28.48 -8.42 21.36
C LYS A 45 -28.78 -8.80 22.81
N ASP A 46 -27.89 -9.56 23.44
CA ASP A 46 -27.98 -9.93 24.87
C ASP A 46 -27.44 -8.83 25.81
N GLY A 47 -27.20 -7.61 25.28
CA GLY A 47 -26.80 -6.43 26.06
C GLY A 47 -25.30 -6.21 26.16
N ASN A 48 -24.47 -7.09 25.59
CA ASN A 48 -23.01 -6.95 25.63
C ASN A 48 -22.51 -5.91 24.62
N THR A 49 -21.98 -4.79 25.10
CA THR A 49 -21.47 -3.70 24.24
C THR A 49 -20.12 -3.99 23.61
N GLN A 50 -19.39 -5.01 24.06
CA GLN A 50 -18.04 -5.35 23.59
C GLN A 50 -18.01 -5.79 22.11
N GLY A 51 -19.12 -6.31 21.58
CA GLY A 51 -19.25 -6.68 20.17
C GLY A 51 -19.47 -5.49 19.22
N LYS A 52 -19.82 -4.30 19.75
CA LYS A 52 -20.00 -3.10 18.93
C LYS A 52 -18.63 -2.61 18.45
N GLY A 53 -18.41 -2.65 17.13
CA GLY A 53 -17.21 -2.09 16.50
C GLY A 53 -16.08 -3.09 16.21
N LEU A 54 -16.29 -4.40 16.46
CA LEU A 54 -15.29 -5.44 16.16
C LEU A 54 -14.79 -5.39 14.70
N ASN A 55 -15.69 -5.17 13.74
CA ASN A 55 -15.32 -5.03 12.32
C ASN A 55 -14.41 -3.83 12.04
N LYS A 56 -14.56 -2.73 12.80
CA LYS A 56 -13.66 -1.58 12.70
C LYS A 56 -12.28 -1.90 13.27
N GLY A 57 -12.22 -2.68 14.36
CA GLY A 57 -10.97 -3.18 14.92
C GLY A 57 -10.21 -4.09 13.95
N ILE A 58 -10.89 -5.03 13.28
CA ILE A 58 -10.26 -5.93 12.29
C ILE A 58 -9.68 -5.13 11.12
N LEU A 59 -10.43 -4.17 10.58
CA LEU A 59 -9.95 -3.31 9.48
C LEU A 59 -8.76 -2.45 9.92
N PHE A 60 -8.76 -1.93 11.16
CA PHE A 60 -7.65 -1.16 11.71
C PHE A 60 -6.37 -2.01 11.83
N LEU A 61 -6.49 -3.22 12.38
CA LEU A 61 -5.36 -4.14 12.54
C LEU A 61 -4.81 -4.62 11.19
N LEU A 62 -5.67 -4.82 10.20
CA LEU A 62 -5.25 -5.15 8.84
C LEU A 62 -4.58 -3.97 8.13
N ALA A 63 -5.04 -2.74 8.33
CA ALA A 63 -4.47 -1.55 7.68
C ALA A 63 -3.10 -1.15 8.24
N MET A 64 -2.91 -1.32 9.56
CA MET A 64 -1.68 -0.99 10.29
C MET A 64 -0.37 -1.48 9.62
N PRO A 65 -0.20 -2.78 9.29
CA PRO A 65 1.05 -3.27 8.71
C PRO A 65 1.36 -2.67 7.34
N TYR A 66 0.34 -2.44 6.49
CA TYR A 66 0.57 -1.84 5.16
C TYR A 66 0.99 -0.37 5.27
N ILE A 67 0.37 0.39 6.17
CA ILE A 67 0.74 1.79 6.42
C ILE A 67 2.15 1.86 7.00
N ALA A 68 2.48 1.01 7.95
CA ALA A 68 3.81 0.96 8.57
C ALA A 68 4.90 0.66 7.51
N VAL A 69 4.72 -0.40 6.72
CA VAL A 69 5.67 -0.78 5.66
C VAL A 69 5.77 0.32 4.59
N GLY A 70 4.65 0.89 4.15
CA GLY A 70 4.63 1.98 3.17
C GLY A 70 5.38 3.22 3.67
N THR A 71 5.18 3.60 4.93
CA THR A 71 5.84 4.75 5.54
C THR A 71 7.36 4.52 5.67
N ILE A 72 7.77 3.36 6.20
CA ILE A 72 9.19 3.02 6.34
C ILE A 72 9.86 2.94 4.96
N GLY A 73 9.23 2.28 3.99
CA GLY A 73 9.74 2.15 2.63
C GLY A 73 9.89 3.51 1.94
N TYR A 74 8.92 4.41 2.10
CA TYR A 74 9.00 5.77 1.55
C TYR A 74 10.15 6.58 2.16
N LEU A 75 10.30 6.55 3.49
CA LEU A 75 11.39 7.25 4.17
C LEU A 75 12.77 6.69 3.76
N TRP A 76 12.89 5.36 3.65
CA TRP A 76 14.11 4.71 3.19
C TRP A 76 14.45 5.12 1.75
N TYR A 77 13.47 5.06 0.83
CA TYR A 77 13.66 5.48 -0.55
C TYR A 77 14.13 6.93 -0.64
N LYS A 78 13.46 7.84 0.09
CA LYS A 78 13.82 9.27 0.09
C LYS A 78 15.24 9.50 0.62
N LYS A 79 15.66 8.77 1.66
CA LYS A 79 16.98 8.91 2.28
C LYS A 79 18.12 8.34 1.43
N TYR A 80 17.90 7.21 0.77
CA TYR A 80 18.96 6.46 0.08
C TYR A 80 18.97 6.60 -1.45
N ARG A 81 18.08 7.41 -2.02
CA ARG A 81 18.13 7.74 -3.46
C ARG A 81 19.39 8.56 -3.77
N LYS A 82 20.47 7.88 -4.13
CA LYS A 82 21.71 8.49 -4.60
C LYS A 82 21.39 9.38 -5.81
N LYS A 83 21.73 10.67 -5.72
CA LYS A 83 21.83 11.53 -6.90
C LYS A 83 23.01 11.02 -7.74
N GLN A 84 22.86 11.02 -9.06
CA GLN A 84 23.90 10.58 -10.00
C GLN A 84 25.23 11.26 -9.60
N ALA A 85 26.15 10.48 -9.03
CA ALA A 85 27.50 10.95 -8.83
C ALA A 85 28.11 11.00 -10.23
N HIS A 86 28.36 12.20 -10.74
CA HIS A 86 29.20 12.34 -11.92
C HIS A 86 30.56 11.74 -11.55
N ILE A 87 30.80 10.51 -11.99
CA ILE A 87 32.09 9.84 -11.84
C ILE A 87 33.03 10.58 -12.79
N GLY A 88 33.73 11.58 -12.27
CA GLY A 88 34.83 12.22 -12.96
C GLY A 88 35.96 11.22 -13.07
N LEU A 89 35.99 10.46 -14.16
CA LEU A 89 37.15 9.66 -14.52
C LEU A 89 38.25 10.63 -14.93
N THR A 90 39.18 10.93 -14.02
CA THR A 90 40.48 11.48 -14.37
C THR A 90 41.14 10.47 -15.28
N HIS A 91 41.30 10.84 -16.55
CA HIS A 91 41.82 9.99 -17.60
C HIS A 91 43.35 10.08 -17.53
N ASP A 92 43.95 9.42 -16.54
CA ASP A 92 45.41 9.28 -16.51
C ASP A 92 45.83 8.36 -17.66
N PRO A 93 46.77 8.78 -18.54
CA PRO A 93 47.19 7.97 -19.67
C PRO A 93 47.90 6.71 -19.17
N VAL A 94 47.30 5.55 -19.44
CA VAL A 94 47.92 4.25 -19.14
C VAL A 94 49.05 4.01 -20.13
N ASN A 95 50.28 4.11 -19.64
CA ASN A 95 51.49 3.78 -20.38
C ASN A 95 51.63 2.25 -20.47
N LEU A 96 51.45 1.72 -21.67
CA LEU A 96 51.75 0.33 -22.00
C LEU A 96 53.06 0.34 -22.79
N ASN A 97 54.16 0.18 -22.06
CA ASN A 97 55.51 0.03 -22.61
C ASN A 97 55.61 -1.13 -23.60
#